data_AF-A0A966PUP5-F1
#
_entry.id   AF-A0A966PUP5-F1
#
_cell.length_a   1.000
_cell.length_b   1.000
_cell.length_c   1.000
_cell.angle_alpha   90.00
_cell.angle_beta   90.00
_cell.angle_gamma   90.00
#
_symmetry.space_group_name_H-M   'P 1'
#
loop_
_entity.id
_entity.type
_entity.pdbx_description
1 polymer ?
#
loop_
_entity_poly.entity_id
_entity_poly.type
_entity_poly.pdbx_seq_one_letter_code
_entity_poly.pdbx_strand_id
1 'polypeptide(L)'
;MSYTINKTDGTKLVVLKDGTVDISSTDLALFGKGYAGFGERLNENFIKVLENFANTAAPAKKIKGQLWYDTLTNQIKVWNGSKFKPVGSSTVGTARPTSANAGDMWFDTGNGQLYVYSGTAWQLIGPTTVSGSGVTQVIPDSVRDNVGVYKSLLKLVVDDQIVATISREQFTPLTAITGFTTIYKGITMNSTSIVGAKFVGTATNSELFGGLATTDFLRSNEAETTSYQFTIAADDGLLVGNSSDALLGVTGGSNVVLQNNTSNGNILFRVNKGGDTETTAMTITGSTGHVSISNLTVAGRLTITGTQVVVETQTLSIEDNIIELNRNISSAAAMPSYSGLKVRRSDAAGGVNENLFWVWDETFADDGTTRYGNAGGAWTAFRDQGEIASPTLVDIRANIVHATSTAAQYADLAERYATDMPLESGDVVILGGSKEISKSTQELDHRVFGVVSEKPAFLMNKDAGNDDSHPMIALKGRTRVKVIGAGTAGDRIVSSQIPGVARVAQLNECTAFNVLGRLISDKYNALLELTECVVGVK
;
A
#
# COMPACT_ATOMS: atom_id res chain seq x y z
N MET A 1 -43.44 -126.68 27.48
CA MET A 1 -44.13 -125.44 27.91
C MET A 1 -43.39 -124.25 27.33
N SER A 2 -44.04 -123.48 26.46
CA SER A 2 -43.47 -122.28 25.86
C SER A 2 -43.16 -121.22 26.91
N TYR A 3 -42.13 -120.40 26.68
CA TYR A 3 -41.80 -119.25 27.53
C TYR A 3 -41.77 -117.94 26.73
N THR A 4 -42.00 -116.82 27.42
CA THR A 4 -42.06 -115.49 26.80
C THR A 4 -40.74 -114.76 27.02
N ILE A 5 -40.21 -114.14 25.95
CA ILE A 5 -39.10 -113.19 26.03
C ILE A 5 -39.68 -111.78 25.93
N ASN A 6 -39.31 -110.92 26.88
CA ASN A 6 -39.67 -109.50 26.88
C ASN A 6 -38.45 -108.65 26.53
N LYS A 7 -38.69 -107.49 25.92
CA LYS A 7 -37.69 -106.43 25.78
C LYS A 7 -37.44 -105.78 27.15
N THR A 8 -36.37 -104.99 27.23
CA THR A 8 -35.99 -104.24 28.45
C THR A 8 -37.10 -103.32 28.97
N ASP A 9 -37.94 -102.79 28.08
CA ASP A 9 -39.09 -101.95 28.43
C ASP A 9 -40.33 -102.74 28.93
N GLY A 10 -40.20 -104.06 29.09
CA GLY A 10 -41.28 -104.95 29.53
C GLY A 10 -42.23 -105.38 28.41
N THR A 11 -42.12 -104.84 27.19
CA THR A 11 -42.97 -105.27 26.07
C THR A 11 -42.58 -106.66 25.57
N LYS A 12 -43.59 -107.45 25.17
CA LYS A 12 -43.37 -108.80 24.66
C LYS A 12 -42.60 -108.76 23.34
N LEU A 13 -41.50 -109.51 23.25
CA LEU A 13 -40.76 -109.73 22.01
C LEU A 13 -41.33 -110.92 21.25
N VAL A 14 -41.30 -112.11 21.85
CA VAL A 14 -41.76 -113.37 21.22
C VAL A 14 -42.14 -114.41 22.28
N VAL A 15 -43.03 -115.34 21.93
CA VAL A 15 -43.33 -116.55 22.72
C VAL A 15 -42.68 -117.75 22.04
N LEU A 16 -41.71 -118.38 22.69
CA LEU A 16 -40.94 -119.49 22.15
C LEU A 16 -41.49 -120.83 22.60
N LYS A 17 -41.83 -121.70 21.64
CA LYS A 17 -42.32 -123.06 21.89
C LYS A 17 -41.14 -124.03 22.05
N ASP A 18 -41.34 -125.10 22.81
CA ASP A 18 -40.36 -126.17 22.99
C ASP A 18 -39.94 -126.76 21.64
N GLY A 19 -38.66 -127.09 21.50
CA GLY A 19 -38.09 -127.66 20.26
C GLY A 19 -38.01 -126.71 19.06
N THR A 20 -38.31 -125.41 19.22
CA THR A 20 -38.26 -124.41 18.12
C THR A 20 -37.14 -123.40 18.31
N VAL A 21 -36.70 -122.76 17.21
CA VAL A 21 -35.80 -121.61 17.22
C VAL A 21 -36.51 -120.43 16.56
N ASP A 22 -36.47 -119.26 17.21
CA ASP A 22 -36.87 -118.02 16.57
C ASP A 22 -35.66 -117.31 16.01
N ILE A 23 -35.67 -117.13 14.70
CA ILE A 23 -34.72 -116.30 13.97
C ILE A 23 -35.43 -115.10 13.33
N SER A 24 -36.71 -114.87 13.62
CA SER A 24 -37.54 -113.90 12.90
C SER A 24 -37.73 -112.58 13.66
N SER A 25 -37.71 -112.61 15.00
CA SER A 25 -38.00 -111.41 15.81
C SER A 25 -36.78 -110.51 16.02
N THR A 26 -35.56 -111.05 15.94
CA THR A 26 -34.30 -110.29 16.07
C THR A 26 -33.22 -110.87 15.17
N ASP A 27 -32.09 -110.17 15.01
CA ASP A 27 -30.90 -110.70 14.30
C ASP A 27 -30.10 -111.72 15.14
N LEU A 28 -30.53 -111.96 16.39
CA LEU A 28 -30.07 -113.06 17.24
C LEU A 28 -31.02 -114.27 17.14
N ALA A 29 -30.48 -115.47 17.25
CA ALA A 29 -31.26 -116.70 17.35
C ALA A 29 -31.73 -116.91 18.80
N LEU A 30 -33.03 -117.10 19.01
CA LEU A 30 -33.63 -117.33 20.33
C LEU A 30 -34.15 -118.77 20.41
N PHE A 31 -33.84 -119.51 21.48
CA PHE A 31 -33.99 -120.97 21.50
C PHE A 31 -35.09 -121.45 22.46
N GLY A 32 -36.09 -122.17 21.95
CA GLY A 32 -37.09 -122.86 22.77
C GLY A 32 -36.47 -124.00 23.58
N LYS A 33 -37.10 -124.36 24.71
CA LYS A 33 -36.62 -125.45 25.57
C LYS A 33 -36.48 -126.74 24.76
N GLY A 34 -35.32 -127.38 24.83
CA GLY A 34 -35.06 -128.66 24.15
C GLY A 34 -34.76 -128.57 22.65
N TYR A 35 -34.47 -127.39 22.08
CA TYR A 35 -34.00 -127.27 20.69
C TYR A 35 -32.63 -127.92 20.50
N ALA A 36 -32.55 -128.93 19.62
CA ALA A 36 -31.30 -129.60 19.25
C ALA A 36 -30.44 -128.70 18.34
N GLY A 37 -29.15 -128.59 18.62
CA GLY A 37 -28.22 -127.75 17.83
C GLY A 37 -28.20 -126.26 18.24
N PHE A 38 -28.58 -125.92 19.48
CA PHE A 38 -28.55 -124.53 19.97
C PHE A 38 -27.13 -123.96 20.12
N GLY A 39 -26.12 -124.80 20.38
CA GLY A 39 -24.77 -124.36 20.79
C GLY A 39 -24.03 -123.50 19.77
N GLU A 40 -24.06 -123.87 18.48
CA GLU A 40 -23.41 -123.10 17.41
C GLU A 40 -24.01 -121.70 17.28
N ARG A 41 -25.32 -121.60 17.09
CA ARG A 41 -26.04 -120.34 16.94
C ARG A 41 -25.99 -119.46 18.21
N LEU A 42 -25.88 -120.07 19.39
CA LEU A 42 -25.68 -119.33 20.63
C LEU A 42 -24.30 -118.66 20.66
N ASN A 43 -23.24 -119.36 20.24
CA ASN A 43 -21.90 -118.78 20.14
C ASN A 43 -21.86 -117.65 19.10
N GLU A 44 -22.51 -117.81 17.95
CA GLU A 44 -22.63 -116.74 16.95
C GLU A 44 -23.34 -115.50 17.48
N ASN A 45 -24.36 -115.66 18.33
CA ASN A 45 -25.02 -114.50 18.96
C ASN A 45 -24.03 -113.67 19.79
N PHE A 46 -23.13 -114.32 20.54
CA PHE A 46 -22.11 -113.61 21.31
C PHE A 46 -21.14 -112.84 20.41
N ILE A 47 -20.72 -113.44 19.29
CA ILE A 47 -19.86 -112.76 18.31
C ILE A 47 -20.56 -111.55 17.72
N LYS A 48 -21.81 -111.70 17.25
CA LYS A 48 -22.60 -110.59 16.70
C LYS A 48 -22.74 -109.43 17.66
N VAL A 49 -22.94 -109.69 18.95
CA VAL A 49 -23.01 -108.62 19.95
C VAL A 49 -21.66 -107.98 20.18
N LEU A 50 -20.59 -108.77 20.28
CA LEU A 50 -19.21 -108.28 20.51
C LEU A 50 -18.74 -107.34 19.38
N GLU A 51 -19.03 -107.69 18.13
CA GLU A 51 -18.69 -106.89 16.96
C GLU A 51 -19.72 -105.80 16.64
N ASN A 52 -20.77 -105.65 17.45
CA ASN A 52 -21.89 -104.73 17.21
C ASN A 52 -22.51 -104.94 15.82
N PHE A 53 -22.78 -106.19 15.45
CA PHE A 53 -23.40 -106.59 14.18
C PHE A 53 -22.64 -106.06 12.94
N ALA A 54 -21.32 -106.01 13.00
CA ALA A 54 -20.44 -105.51 11.96
C ALA A 54 -20.77 -106.09 10.57
N ASN A 55 -21.23 -105.24 9.66
CA ASN A 55 -21.58 -105.62 8.30
C ASN A 55 -21.72 -104.37 7.42
N THR A 56 -21.61 -104.53 6.10
CA THR A 56 -21.89 -103.46 5.12
C THR A 56 -23.39 -103.17 5.00
N ALA A 57 -24.25 -104.14 5.34
CA ALA A 57 -25.70 -104.00 5.36
C ALA A 57 -26.22 -103.87 6.79
N ALA A 58 -27.20 -102.99 7.00
CA ALA A 58 -27.80 -102.80 8.31
C ALA A 58 -28.56 -104.05 8.80
N PRO A 59 -28.58 -104.33 10.12
CA PRO A 59 -29.38 -105.42 10.70
C PRO A 59 -30.85 -105.36 10.25
N ALA A 60 -31.35 -106.49 9.74
CA ALA A 60 -32.67 -106.54 9.10
C ALA A 60 -33.79 -106.51 10.16
N LYS A 61 -33.60 -107.26 11.24
CA LYS A 61 -34.57 -107.45 12.35
C LYS A 61 -34.21 -106.57 13.54
N LYS A 62 -33.97 -105.30 13.22
CA LYS A 62 -33.50 -104.27 14.12
C LYS A 62 -34.46 -103.95 15.25
N ILE A 63 -33.92 -103.88 16.47
CA ILE A 63 -34.63 -103.42 17.67
C ILE A 63 -34.12 -102.05 18.11
N LYS A 64 -35.00 -101.20 18.66
CA LYS A 64 -34.62 -99.85 19.12
C LYS A 64 -33.49 -99.94 20.15
N GLY A 65 -32.43 -99.16 19.94
CA GLY A 65 -31.20 -99.19 20.74
C GLY A 65 -30.11 -100.13 20.21
N GLN A 66 -30.37 -100.93 19.17
CA GLN A 66 -29.35 -101.80 18.59
C GLN A 66 -28.22 -101.00 17.97
N LEU A 67 -26.99 -101.41 18.31
CA LEU A 67 -25.77 -100.89 17.72
C LEU A 67 -25.43 -101.68 16.44
N TRP A 68 -24.91 -100.97 15.46
CA TRP A 68 -24.43 -101.51 14.20
C TRP A 68 -23.11 -100.84 13.83
N TYR A 69 -22.04 -101.61 13.68
CA TYR A 69 -20.81 -101.13 13.06
C TYR A 69 -20.92 -101.26 11.54
N ASP A 70 -21.15 -100.15 10.85
CA ASP A 70 -21.22 -100.11 9.39
C ASP A 70 -19.80 -100.18 8.83
N THR A 71 -19.42 -101.34 8.31
CA THR A 71 -18.08 -101.57 7.76
C THR A 71 -17.85 -100.90 6.41
N LEU A 72 -18.89 -100.35 5.76
CA LEU A 72 -18.73 -99.51 4.56
C LEU A 72 -18.25 -98.11 4.95
N THR A 73 -18.78 -97.55 6.04
CA THR A 73 -18.43 -96.20 6.52
C THR A 73 -17.44 -96.19 7.70
N ASN A 74 -17.04 -97.36 8.21
CA ASN A 74 -16.23 -97.54 9.42
C ASN A 74 -16.78 -96.78 10.65
N GLN A 75 -18.10 -96.78 10.83
CA GLN A 75 -18.78 -95.98 11.86
C GLN A 75 -19.79 -96.81 12.64
N ILE A 76 -19.84 -96.58 13.96
CA ILE A 76 -20.90 -97.13 14.81
C ILE A 76 -22.18 -96.29 14.68
N LYS A 77 -23.30 -96.97 14.48
CA LYS A 77 -24.64 -96.39 14.33
C LYS A 77 -25.60 -97.03 15.34
N VAL A 78 -26.62 -96.29 15.76
CA VAL A 78 -27.67 -96.78 16.66
C VAL A 78 -29.05 -96.68 16.02
N TRP A 79 -29.86 -97.74 16.11
CA TRP A 79 -31.24 -97.73 15.62
C TRP A 79 -32.16 -97.00 16.61
N ASN A 80 -32.77 -95.90 16.18
CA ASN A 80 -33.63 -95.08 17.05
C ASN A 80 -35.13 -95.45 17.00
N GLY A 81 -35.51 -96.45 16.19
CA GLY A 81 -36.91 -96.80 15.90
C GLY A 81 -37.36 -96.44 14.47
N SER A 82 -36.62 -95.60 13.75
CA SER A 82 -36.95 -95.20 12.37
C SER A 82 -35.77 -95.22 11.41
N LYS A 83 -34.55 -94.92 11.86
CA LYS A 83 -33.31 -95.04 11.07
C LYS A 83 -32.11 -95.35 11.96
N PHE A 84 -31.05 -95.91 11.37
CA PHE A 84 -29.73 -95.95 12.01
C PHE A 84 -29.11 -94.55 11.93
N LYS A 85 -28.70 -93.99 13.08
CA LYS A 85 -27.99 -92.71 13.16
C LYS A 85 -26.54 -92.94 13.58
N PRO A 86 -25.55 -92.25 12.96
CA PRO A 86 -24.17 -92.24 13.46
C PRO A 86 -24.10 -91.73 14.90
N VAL A 87 -23.21 -92.32 15.70
CA VAL A 87 -22.86 -91.83 17.04
C VAL A 87 -21.62 -90.95 16.90
N GLY A 88 -21.76 -89.62 17.02
CA GLY A 88 -20.65 -88.67 16.82
C GLY A 88 -20.06 -88.13 18.12
N SER A 89 -18.73 -87.97 18.16
CA SER A 89 -17.99 -87.18 19.17
C SER A 89 -16.95 -86.29 18.49
N SER A 90 -16.62 -85.14 19.07
CA SER A 90 -15.46 -84.35 18.66
C SER A 90 -14.17 -85.02 19.15
N THR A 91 -13.16 -85.14 18.28
CA THR A 91 -11.80 -85.50 18.71
C THR A 91 -11.20 -84.33 19.49
N VAL A 92 -10.54 -84.58 20.61
CA VAL A 92 -9.96 -83.54 21.48
C VAL A 92 -8.46 -83.77 21.62
N GLY A 93 -7.65 -82.74 21.40
CA GLY A 93 -6.19 -82.82 21.58
C GLY A 93 -5.44 -81.64 20.98
N THR A 94 -4.15 -81.51 21.29
CA THR A 94 -3.28 -80.41 20.82
C THR A 94 -2.71 -80.63 19.41
N ALA A 95 -2.78 -81.85 18.88
CA ALA A 95 -2.29 -82.20 17.56
C ALA A 95 -3.47 -82.49 16.61
N ARG A 96 -3.36 -81.99 15.38
CA ARG A 96 -4.34 -82.18 14.33
C ARG A 96 -4.48 -83.67 13.97
N PRO A 97 -5.71 -84.24 13.93
CA PRO A 97 -5.92 -85.63 13.53
C PRO A 97 -5.52 -85.88 12.06
N THR A 98 -4.83 -86.99 11.82
CA THR A 98 -4.28 -87.38 10.52
C THR A 98 -5.22 -88.22 9.66
N SER A 99 -6.24 -88.84 10.27
CA SER A 99 -7.22 -89.71 9.60
C SER A 99 -8.64 -89.22 9.90
N ALA A 100 -9.10 -88.21 9.15
CA ALA A 100 -10.39 -87.56 9.34
C ALA A 100 -11.33 -87.78 8.14
N ASN A 101 -12.62 -87.93 8.42
CA ASN A 101 -13.69 -87.95 7.44
C ASN A 101 -14.40 -86.60 7.38
N ALA A 102 -15.00 -86.28 6.22
CA ALA A 102 -15.74 -85.03 6.06
C ALA A 102 -16.83 -84.90 7.12
N GLY A 103 -16.85 -83.77 7.83
CA GLY A 103 -17.76 -83.50 8.94
C GLY A 103 -17.22 -83.87 10.32
N ASP A 104 -16.05 -84.51 10.42
CA ASP A 104 -15.41 -84.74 11.71
C ASP A 104 -15.08 -83.41 12.39
N MET A 105 -15.26 -83.36 13.71
CA MET A 105 -15.00 -82.20 14.54
C MET A 105 -13.75 -82.44 15.38
N TRP A 106 -12.85 -81.47 15.44
CA TRP A 106 -11.66 -81.49 16.30
C TRP A 106 -11.59 -80.23 17.15
N PHE A 107 -11.44 -80.41 18.46
CA PHE A 107 -11.16 -79.32 19.38
C PHE A 107 -9.67 -79.29 19.72
N ASP A 108 -8.97 -78.28 19.21
CA ASP A 108 -7.57 -77.98 19.49
C ASP A 108 -7.45 -77.40 20.90
N THR A 109 -7.03 -78.21 21.86
CA THR A 109 -6.89 -77.78 23.26
C THR A 109 -5.66 -76.90 23.50
N GLY A 110 -4.70 -76.84 22.56
CA GLY A 110 -3.54 -75.97 22.67
C GLY A 110 -3.88 -74.52 22.35
N ASN A 111 -4.75 -74.31 21.35
CA ASN A 111 -5.17 -72.99 20.89
C ASN A 111 -6.61 -72.62 21.30
N GLY A 112 -7.37 -73.55 21.89
CA GLY A 112 -8.77 -73.35 22.27
C GLY A 112 -9.72 -73.22 21.08
N GLN A 113 -9.39 -73.86 19.94
CA GLN A 113 -10.05 -73.65 18.66
C GLN A 113 -10.82 -74.89 18.19
N LEU A 114 -12.02 -74.68 17.64
CA LEU A 114 -12.82 -75.74 17.01
C LEU A 114 -12.57 -75.76 15.50
N TYR A 115 -12.29 -76.94 14.97
CA TYR A 115 -12.13 -77.21 13.55
C TYR A 115 -13.15 -78.23 13.05
N VAL A 116 -13.52 -78.13 11.78
CA VAL A 116 -14.31 -79.14 11.05
C VAL A 116 -13.54 -79.58 9.81
N TYR A 117 -13.47 -80.89 9.57
CA TYR A 117 -12.81 -81.42 8.37
C TYR A 117 -13.75 -81.31 7.16
N SER A 118 -13.33 -80.59 6.11
CA SER A 118 -14.12 -80.38 4.88
C SER A 118 -14.14 -81.59 3.94
N GLY A 119 -13.41 -82.66 4.27
CA GLY A 119 -13.12 -83.79 3.38
C GLY A 119 -11.76 -83.65 2.66
N THR A 120 -11.13 -82.48 2.72
CA THR A 120 -9.78 -82.24 2.18
C THR A 120 -8.86 -81.54 3.19
N ALA A 121 -9.39 -80.61 3.97
CA ALA A 121 -8.63 -79.87 4.97
C ALA A 121 -9.45 -79.61 6.25
N TRP A 122 -8.76 -79.42 7.37
CA TRP A 122 -9.38 -78.91 8.58
C TRP A 122 -9.58 -77.41 8.45
N GLN A 123 -10.82 -76.95 8.62
CA GLN A 123 -11.22 -75.54 8.56
C GLN A 123 -11.52 -75.03 9.97
N LEU A 124 -10.93 -73.89 10.34
CA LEU A 124 -11.19 -73.23 11.62
C LEU A 124 -12.62 -72.68 11.65
N ILE A 125 -13.35 -73.02 12.71
CA ILE A 125 -14.68 -72.48 13.00
C ILE A 125 -14.58 -71.32 14.00
N GLY A 126 -13.65 -71.41 14.97
CA GLY A 126 -13.30 -70.30 15.87
C GLY A 126 -12.88 -70.74 17.28
N PRO A 127 -12.50 -69.78 18.15
CA PRO A 127 -12.33 -68.34 17.86
C PRO A 127 -11.01 -68.04 17.10
N THR A 128 -10.94 -66.92 16.40
CA THR A 128 -9.75 -66.49 15.62
C THR A 128 -8.62 -65.93 16.49
N THR A 129 -8.83 -65.80 17.79
CA THR A 129 -7.85 -65.29 18.75
C THR A 129 -6.78 -66.35 19.05
N VAL A 130 -5.51 -66.00 18.90
CA VAL A 130 -4.36 -66.82 19.33
C VAL A 130 -4.14 -66.67 20.83
N SER A 131 -3.75 -67.77 21.49
CA SER A 131 -3.43 -67.78 22.92
C SER A 131 -2.31 -66.77 23.23
N GLY A 132 -2.55 -65.85 24.17
CA GLY A 132 -1.59 -64.80 24.58
C GLY A 132 -1.76 -63.43 23.89
N SER A 133 -2.69 -63.29 22.93
CA SER A 133 -3.08 -61.99 22.34
C SER A 133 -4.43 -61.55 22.89
N GLY A 134 -4.62 -60.24 23.09
CA GLY A 134 -5.94 -59.68 23.39
C GLY A 134 -6.88 -59.83 22.19
N VAL A 135 -8.18 -59.63 22.40
CA VAL A 135 -9.18 -59.79 21.34
C VAL A 135 -8.96 -58.73 20.25
N THR A 136 -8.64 -59.17 19.03
CA THR A 136 -8.50 -58.31 17.85
C THR A 136 -9.50 -58.74 16.77
N GLN A 137 -10.56 -57.95 16.57
CA GLN A 137 -11.66 -58.27 15.65
C GLN A 137 -12.56 -57.06 15.36
N VAL A 138 -13.43 -57.20 14.36
CA VAL A 138 -14.55 -56.28 14.10
C VAL A 138 -15.83 -56.90 14.65
N ILE A 139 -16.40 -56.28 15.68
CA ILE A 139 -17.58 -56.80 16.38
C ILE A 139 -18.81 -56.00 15.96
N PRO A 140 -19.84 -56.61 15.34
CA PRO A 140 -21.14 -55.97 15.22
C PRO A 140 -21.81 -55.88 16.59
N ASP A 141 -22.28 -54.69 16.95
CA ASP A 141 -22.93 -54.44 18.24
C ASP A 141 -24.18 -53.58 18.07
N SER A 142 -25.09 -53.68 19.03
CA SER A 142 -26.32 -52.90 19.11
C SER A 142 -26.43 -52.27 20.49
N VAL A 143 -26.18 -50.97 20.55
CA VAL A 143 -26.20 -50.19 21.81
C VAL A 143 -27.39 -49.25 21.82
N ARG A 144 -27.91 -48.92 23.00
CA ARG A 144 -28.96 -47.91 23.10
C ARG A 144 -28.34 -46.52 23.00
N ASP A 145 -29.01 -45.62 22.30
CA ASP A 145 -28.74 -44.19 22.42
C ASP A 145 -29.33 -43.62 23.73
N ASN A 146 -28.98 -42.39 24.06
CA ASN A 146 -29.42 -41.68 25.26
C ASN A 146 -30.95 -41.48 25.37
N VAL A 147 -31.73 -41.83 24.34
CA VAL A 147 -33.20 -41.85 24.37
C VAL A 147 -33.78 -43.28 24.39
N GLY A 148 -32.93 -44.30 24.50
CA GLY A 148 -33.30 -45.70 24.73
C GLY A 148 -33.51 -46.55 23.47
N VAL A 149 -33.23 -46.01 22.28
CA VAL A 149 -33.40 -46.68 20.97
C VAL A 149 -32.12 -47.41 20.58
N TYR A 150 -32.26 -48.64 20.06
CA TYR A 150 -31.12 -49.43 19.60
C TYR A 150 -30.49 -48.86 18.33
N LYS A 151 -29.16 -48.72 18.34
CA LYS A 151 -28.31 -48.27 17.22
C LYS A 151 -27.26 -49.33 16.94
N SER A 152 -27.20 -49.77 15.69
CA SER A 152 -26.19 -50.71 15.23
C SER A 152 -24.89 -50.00 14.91
N LEU A 153 -23.77 -50.57 15.36
CA LEU A 153 -22.43 -50.12 15.02
C LEU A 153 -21.48 -51.30 14.84
N LEU A 154 -20.32 -51.03 14.26
CA LEU A 154 -19.17 -51.93 14.29
C LEU A 154 -18.14 -51.39 15.29
N LYS A 155 -17.63 -52.23 16.17
CA LYS A 155 -16.49 -51.93 17.04
C LYS A 155 -15.23 -52.54 16.43
N LEU A 156 -14.23 -51.73 16.15
CA LEU A 156 -12.90 -52.19 15.79
C LEU A 156 -12.13 -52.36 17.08
N VAL A 157 -11.83 -53.60 17.44
CA VAL A 157 -11.11 -53.96 18.67
C VAL A 157 -9.72 -54.44 18.29
N VAL A 158 -8.70 -53.93 18.97
CA VAL A 158 -7.30 -54.38 18.87
C VAL A 158 -6.78 -54.54 20.29
N ASP A 159 -6.25 -55.72 20.62
CA ASP A 159 -5.76 -56.07 21.96
C ASP A 159 -6.72 -55.64 23.09
N ASP A 160 -7.99 -56.07 22.98
CA ASP A 160 -9.09 -55.77 23.92
C ASP A 160 -9.51 -54.28 24.01
N GLN A 161 -8.89 -53.38 23.25
CA GLN A 161 -9.25 -51.96 23.20
C GLN A 161 -10.07 -51.64 21.96
N ILE A 162 -11.20 -50.94 22.14
CA ILE A 162 -11.97 -50.40 21.01
C ILE A 162 -11.20 -49.22 20.43
N VAL A 163 -10.61 -49.36 19.24
CA VAL A 163 -9.78 -48.32 18.61
C VAL A 163 -10.62 -47.35 17.77
N ALA A 164 -11.73 -47.84 17.22
CA ALA A 164 -12.68 -47.06 16.44
C ALA A 164 -14.07 -47.70 16.46
N THR A 165 -15.09 -46.90 16.15
CA THR A 165 -16.45 -47.37 15.90
C THR A 165 -16.91 -46.92 14.51
N ILE A 166 -17.75 -47.71 13.86
CA ILE A 166 -18.38 -47.35 12.58
C ILE A 166 -19.89 -47.37 12.75
N SER A 167 -20.55 -46.26 12.43
CA SER A 167 -22.01 -46.14 12.53
C SER A 167 -22.61 -45.48 11.30
N ARG A 168 -23.85 -45.87 10.94
CA ARG A 168 -24.64 -45.21 9.89
C ARG A 168 -25.27 -43.90 10.37
N GLU A 169 -25.41 -43.72 11.67
CA GLU A 169 -26.11 -42.61 12.31
C GLU A 169 -25.27 -42.05 13.46
N GLN A 170 -25.39 -40.75 13.72
CA GLN A 170 -24.77 -40.13 14.89
C GLN A 170 -25.65 -40.35 16.12
N PHE A 171 -25.06 -40.74 17.26
CA PHE A 171 -25.77 -40.88 18.52
C PHE A 171 -24.81 -40.84 19.73
N THR A 172 -25.37 -40.57 20.91
CA THR A 172 -24.67 -40.67 22.19
C THR A 172 -25.09 -41.96 22.88
N PRO A 173 -24.17 -42.90 23.17
CA PRO A 173 -24.51 -44.15 23.86
C PRO A 173 -25.15 -43.90 25.24
N LEU A 174 -26.22 -44.61 25.58
CA LEU A 174 -26.85 -44.55 26.91
C LEU A 174 -25.91 -45.06 28.00
N THR A 175 -25.28 -46.19 27.73
CA THR A 175 -24.17 -46.72 28.54
C THR A 175 -22.88 -46.25 27.93
N ALA A 176 -22.08 -45.52 28.70
CA ALA A 176 -20.82 -44.95 28.22
C ALA A 176 -19.91 -46.04 27.65
N ILE A 177 -19.40 -45.80 26.44
CA ILE A 177 -18.33 -46.59 25.84
C ILE A 177 -17.06 -45.77 26.01
N THR A 178 -16.05 -46.34 26.68
CA THR A 178 -14.78 -45.65 26.96
C THR A 178 -14.17 -45.09 25.68
N GLY A 179 -13.91 -43.78 25.64
CA GLY A 179 -13.35 -43.10 24.47
C GLY A 179 -14.36 -42.69 23.40
N PHE A 180 -15.67 -42.86 23.62
CA PHE A 180 -16.73 -42.51 22.68
C PHE A 180 -17.90 -41.80 23.36
N THR A 181 -17.72 -40.52 23.71
CA THR A 181 -18.82 -39.67 24.23
C THR A 181 -19.94 -39.53 23.20
N THR A 182 -19.59 -39.37 21.93
CA THR A 182 -20.52 -39.36 20.80
C THR A 182 -19.94 -40.25 19.70
N ILE A 183 -20.78 -41.10 19.13
CA ILE A 183 -20.45 -41.86 17.93
C ILE A 183 -21.01 -41.07 16.75
N TYR A 184 -20.16 -40.64 15.84
CA TYR A 184 -20.53 -39.94 14.63
C TYR A 184 -20.91 -40.91 13.51
N LYS A 185 -21.69 -40.42 12.55
CA LYS A 185 -21.92 -41.13 11.29
C LYS A 185 -20.57 -41.29 10.55
N GLY A 186 -20.25 -42.51 10.14
CA GLY A 186 -18.94 -42.87 9.59
C GLY A 186 -18.05 -43.52 10.65
N ILE A 187 -16.75 -43.29 10.57
CA ILE A 187 -15.75 -43.83 11.51
C ILE A 187 -15.49 -42.80 12.60
N THR A 188 -15.67 -43.18 13.87
CA THR A 188 -15.26 -42.41 15.03
C THR A 188 -14.04 -43.06 15.66
N MET A 189 -12.98 -42.31 15.96
CA MET A 189 -11.78 -42.82 16.62
C MET A 189 -11.90 -42.71 18.14
N ASN A 190 -11.28 -43.63 18.88
CA ASN A 190 -11.28 -43.59 20.34
C ASN A 190 -10.46 -42.38 20.84
N SER A 191 -11.10 -41.48 21.59
CA SER A 191 -10.49 -40.23 22.06
C SER A 191 -9.74 -40.33 23.38
N THR A 192 -9.67 -41.51 24.01
CA THR A 192 -9.14 -41.67 25.38
C THR A 192 -8.08 -42.77 25.48
N SER A 193 -8.34 -43.96 24.94
CA SER A 193 -7.40 -45.08 24.95
C SER A 193 -6.29 -44.96 23.89
N ILE A 194 -6.45 -44.04 22.92
CA ILE A 194 -5.49 -43.81 21.83
C ILE A 194 -5.19 -42.32 21.73
N VAL A 195 -4.06 -41.89 22.30
CA VAL A 195 -3.60 -40.50 22.21
C VAL A 195 -3.06 -40.24 20.80
N GLY A 196 -3.53 -39.17 20.17
CA GLY A 196 -3.06 -38.76 18.85
C GLY A 196 -3.58 -39.62 17.68
N ALA A 197 -4.72 -40.29 17.85
CA ALA A 197 -5.37 -41.03 16.78
C ALA A 197 -5.59 -40.15 15.53
N LYS A 198 -4.99 -40.55 14.40
CA LYS A 198 -5.11 -39.88 13.10
C LYS A 198 -5.43 -40.92 12.02
N PHE A 199 -6.19 -40.53 11.00
CA PHE A 199 -6.16 -41.26 9.73
C PHE A 199 -4.84 -40.93 9.03
N VAL A 200 -3.96 -41.93 8.88
CA VAL A 200 -2.65 -41.77 8.24
C VAL A 200 -2.71 -42.45 6.86
N GLY A 201 -2.60 -41.65 5.79
CA GLY A 201 -2.61 -42.10 4.40
C GLY A 201 -2.78 -40.92 3.44
N THR A 202 -2.54 -41.14 2.15
CA THR A 202 -2.83 -40.14 1.10
C THR A 202 -4.34 -40.03 0.94
N ALA A 203 -4.95 -38.94 1.42
CA ALA A 203 -6.35 -38.65 1.15
C ALA A 203 -6.44 -37.89 -0.18
N THR A 204 -7.28 -38.36 -1.11
CA THR A 204 -7.49 -37.67 -2.41
C THR A 204 -7.95 -36.22 -2.24
N ASN A 205 -8.48 -35.83 -1.07
CA ASN A 205 -8.86 -34.45 -0.75
C ASN A 205 -7.84 -33.67 0.10
N SER A 206 -6.74 -34.26 0.57
CA SER A 206 -5.71 -33.49 1.31
C SER A 206 -4.78 -32.70 0.39
N GLU A 207 -4.78 -33.01 -0.92
CA GLU A 207 -4.13 -32.20 -1.96
C GLU A 207 -5.02 -31.03 -2.42
N LEU A 208 -6.33 -31.09 -2.13
CA LEU A 208 -7.34 -30.13 -2.57
C LEU A 208 -8.23 -29.68 -1.39
N PHE A 209 -7.89 -28.57 -0.73
CA PHE A 209 -8.77 -27.99 0.30
C PHE A 209 -9.94 -27.26 -0.36
N GLY A 210 -11.17 -27.74 -0.16
CA GLY A 210 -12.35 -27.16 -0.83
C GLY A 210 -12.37 -27.33 -2.35
N GLY A 211 -11.60 -28.29 -2.90
CA GLY A 211 -11.46 -28.50 -4.34
C GLY A 211 -10.40 -27.63 -5.02
N LEU A 212 -9.67 -26.79 -4.26
CA LEU A 212 -8.59 -25.94 -4.74
C LEU A 212 -7.23 -26.51 -4.34
N ALA A 213 -6.25 -26.39 -5.23
CA ALA A 213 -4.89 -26.82 -4.92
C ALA A 213 -4.30 -25.95 -3.82
N THR A 214 -3.39 -26.52 -3.02
CA THR A 214 -2.72 -25.76 -1.95
C THR A 214 -1.90 -24.57 -2.48
N THR A 215 -1.53 -24.58 -3.75
CA THR A 215 -0.87 -23.47 -4.48
C THR A 215 -1.80 -22.31 -4.83
N ASP A 216 -3.11 -22.48 -4.69
CA ASP A 216 -4.10 -21.43 -5.00
C ASP A 216 -4.37 -20.51 -3.80
N PHE A 217 -3.77 -20.80 -2.64
CA PHE A 217 -3.91 -20.01 -1.41
C PHE A 217 -2.69 -19.13 -1.16
N LEU A 218 -2.92 -17.94 -0.59
CA LEU A 218 -1.84 -17.10 -0.09
C LEU A 218 -1.24 -17.69 1.21
N ARG A 219 0.05 -17.98 1.22
CA ARG A 219 0.77 -18.54 2.39
C ARG A 219 1.38 -17.44 3.27
N SER A 220 1.47 -17.72 4.57
CA SER A 220 2.01 -16.79 5.58
C SER A 220 3.52 -16.89 5.81
N ASN A 221 4.18 -17.89 5.21
CA ASN A 221 5.58 -18.23 5.50
C ASN A 221 6.54 -18.07 4.31
N GLU A 222 6.03 -17.71 3.13
CA GLU A 222 6.81 -17.52 1.91
C GLU A 222 6.23 -16.36 1.08
N ALA A 223 7.06 -15.78 0.20
CA ALA A 223 6.61 -14.73 -0.71
C ALA A 223 5.79 -15.32 -1.87
N GLU A 224 4.71 -14.65 -2.25
CA GLU A 224 3.77 -15.13 -3.26
C GLU A 224 3.23 -14.02 -4.16
N THR A 225 2.62 -14.43 -5.27
CA THR A 225 2.04 -13.55 -6.28
C THR A 225 0.67 -14.05 -6.69
N THR A 226 -0.29 -13.14 -6.87
CA THR A 226 -1.62 -13.46 -7.42
C THR A 226 -1.79 -12.79 -8.78
N SER A 227 -2.39 -13.50 -9.75
CA SER A 227 -2.76 -12.94 -11.06
C SER A 227 -4.22 -12.45 -11.13
N TYR A 228 -4.98 -12.63 -10.05
CA TYR A 228 -6.38 -12.22 -9.95
C TYR A 228 -6.56 -11.03 -9.01
N GLN A 229 -7.73 -10.40 -9.04
CA GLN A 229 -8.06 -9.28 -8.17
C GLN A 229 -7.94 -9.69 -6.69
N PHE A 230 -7.22 -8.88 -5.91
CA PHE A 230 -7.16 -9.00 -4.46
C PHE A 230 -8.06 -7.92 -3.83
N THR A 231 -9.14 -8.35 -3.18
CA THR A 231 -10.14 -7.45 -2.58
C THR A 231 -10.04 -7.51 -1.06
N ILE A 232 -9.83 -6.36 -0.42
CA ILE A 232 -10.00 -6.17 1.02
C ILE A 232 -11.29 -5.37 1.22
N ALA A 233 -12.35 -6.04 1.70
CA ALA A 233 -13.66 -5.41 1.88
C ALA A 233 -13.79 -4.62 3.19
N ALA A 234 -12.86 -4.82 4.13
CA ALA A 234 -12.84 -4.08 5.38
C ALA A 234 -12.20 -2.70 5.17
N ASP A 235 -12.83 -1.66 5.73
CA ASP A 235 -12.32 -0.28 5.64
C ASP A 235 -10.94 -0.12 6.29
N ASP A 236 -10.60 -0.96 7.28
CA ASP A 236 -9.26 -1.00 7.91
C ASP A 236 -8.13 -1.34 6.91
N GLY A 237 -8.45 -1.92 5.75
CA GLY A 237 -7.54 -2.02 4.62
C GLY A 237 -6.31 -2.93 4.79
N LEU A 238 -5.21 -2.53 4.14
CA LEU A 238 -3.92 -3.24 4.14
C LEU A 238 -2.92 -2.53 5.05
N LEU A 239 -2.35 -3.27 5.99
CA LEU A 239 -1.21 -2.86 6.81
C LEU A 239 0.09 -3.50 6.31
N VAL A 240 1.15 -2.70 6.17
CA VAL A 240 2.46 -3.16 5.71
C VAL A 240 3.54 -2.76 6.72
N GLY A 241 4.46 -3.68 7.00
CA GLY A 241 5.56 -3.51 7.95
C GLY A 241 5.30 -4.22 9.29
N ASN A 242 6.37 -4.65 9.97
CA ASN A 242 6.27 -5.40 11.23
C ASN A 242 5.59 -4.60 12.35
N SER A 243 5.65 -3.27 12.28
CA SER A 243 5.00 -2.36 13.21
C SER A 243 3.74 -1.71 12.62
N SER A 244 3.21 -2.26 11.52
CA SER A 244 2.08 -1.69 10.78
C SER A 244 2.34 -0.25 10.32
N ASP A 245 3.54 -0.01 9.80
CA ASP A 245 4.06 1.31 9.46
C ASP A 245 3.26 1.99 8.34
N ALA A 246 2.83 1.26 7.32
CA ALA A 246 2.04 1.81 6.22
C ALA A 246 0.61 1.25 6.20
N LEU A 247 -0.36 2.13 5.95
CA LEU A 247 -1.78 1.81 5.79
C LEU A 247 -2.27 2.28 4.43
N LEU A 248 -2.92 1.37 3.70
CA LEU A 248 -3.84 1.69 2.59
C LEU A 248 -5.24 1.26 3.02
N GLY A 249 -6.11 2.21 3.32
CA GLY A 249 -7.46 1.91 3.85
C GLY A 249 -8.47 3.01 3.55
N VAL A 250 -9.60 2.96 4.25
CA VAL A 250 -10.71 3.92 4.15
C VAL A 250 -10.98 4.52 5.52
N THR A 251 -11.09 5.85 5.59
CA THR A 251 -11.46 6.58 6.80
C THR A 251 -12.74 7.40 6.60
N GLY A 252 -13.53 7.55 7.66
CA GLY A 252 -14.82 8.24 7.60
C GLY A 252 -15.82 7.61 6.61
N GLY A 253 -15.69 6.29 6.38
CA GLY A 253 -16.57 5.48 5.51
C GLY A 253 -16.49 5.78 4.02
N SER A 254 -15.62 6.69 3.56
CA SER A 254 -15.57 7.07 2.14
C SER A 254 -14.23 7.62 1.64
N ASN A 255 -13.31 8.05 2.52
CA ASN A 255 -12.04 8.64 2.10
C ASN A 255 -10.95 7.58 2.04
N VAL A 256 -10.37 7.35 0.86
CA VAL A 256 -9.19 6.49 0.72
C VAL A 256 -7.97 7.18 1.31
N VAL A 257 -7.19 6.47 2.12
CA VAL A 257 -5.98 6.98 2.75
C VAL A 257 -4.76 6.15 2.40
N LEU A 258 -3.67 6.84 2.10
CA LEU A 258 -2.31 6.33 2.10
C LEU A 258 -1.60 7.00 3.28
N GLN A 259 -1.28 6.23 4.31
CA GLN A 259 -0.79 6.78 5.57
C GLN A 259 0.47 6.05 6.03
N ASN A 260 1.40 6.83 6.61
CA ASN A 260 2.47 6.30 7.45
C ASN A 260 2.04 6.47 8.92
N ASN A 261 1.88 5.37 9.63
CA ASN A 261 1.48 5.29 11.04
C ASN A 261 2.64 5.54 12.01
N THR A 262 3.88 5.45 11.52
CA THR A 262 5.07 5.71 12.33
C THR A 262 5.17 7.20 12.64
N SER A 263 5.37 7.56 13.91
CA SER A 263 5.54 8.97 14.31
C SER A 263 6.68 9.63 13.54
N ASN A 264 6.43 10.80 12.93
CA ASN A 264 7.34 11.50 12.01
C ASN A 264 7.78 10.70 10.77
N GLY A 265 7.13 9.58 10.48
CA GLY A 265 7.39 8.75 9.30
C GLY A 265 7.03 9.49 8.02
N ASN A 266 7.94 9.45 7.05
CA ASN A 266 7.73 10.07 5.74
C ASN A 266 7.00 9.12 4.79
N ILE A 267 6.32 9.68 3.78
CA ILE A 267 5.86 8.94 2.60
C ILE A 267 6.73 9.38 1.43
N LEU A 268 7.38 8.43 0.76
CA LEU A 268 8.28 8.69 -0.36
C LEU A 268 7.69 8.11 -1.63
N PHE A 269 7.57 8.92 -2.68
CA PHE A 269 7.25 8.47 -4.03
C PHE A 269 8.55 8.40 -4.82
N ARG A 270 8.98 7.17 -5.12
CA ARG A 270 10.23 6.89 -5.81
C ARG A 270 9.98 6.40 -7.23
N VAL A 271 10.89 6.74 -8.12
CA VAL A 271 10.91 6.29 -9.51
C VAL A 271 12.30 5.77 -9.85
N ASN A 272 12.39 4.76 -10.72
CA ASN A 272 13.65 4.34 -11.32
C ASN A 272 13.91 5.22 -12.55
N LYS A 273 14.92 6.10 -12.49
CA LYS A 273 15.25 7.05 -13.58
C LYS A 273 16.06 6.37 -14.72
N GLY A 274 16.23 5.06 -14.65
CA GLY A 274 17.07 4.26 -15.55
C GLY A 274 18.39 3.87 -14.88
N GLY A 275 18.94 2.70 -15.26
CA GLY A 275 20.20 2.19 -14.70
C GLY A 275 20.13 1.79 -13.23
N ASP A 276 18.99 1.26 -12.78
CA ASP A 276 18.73 0.81 -11.40
C ASP A 276 18.98 1.85 -10.31
N THR A 277 18.96 3.14 -10.69
CA THR A 277 19.09 4.24 -9.73
C THR A 277 17.69 4.74 -9.35
N GLU A 278 17.23 4.30 -8.19
CA GLU A 278 16.02 4.86 -7.56
C GLU A 278 16.25 6.31 -7.16
N THR A 279 15.29 7.18 -7.46
CA THR A 279 15.28 8.58 -7.01
C THR A 279 13.93 8.89 -6.36
N THR A 280 13.95 9.60 -5.24
CA THR A 280 12.74 10.14 -4.61
C THR A 280 12.29 11.37 -5.39
N ALA A 281 11.15 11.28 -6.08
CA ALA A 281 10.59 12.39 -6.86
C ALA A 281 9.73 13.32 -5.99
N MET A 282 9.07 12.77 -4.97
CA MET A 282 8.24 13.49 -4.03
C MET A 282 8.37 12.88 -2.62
N THR A 283 8.41 13.75 -1.61
CA THR A 283 8.37 13.36 -0.19
C THR A 283 7.27 14.11 0.52
N ILE A 284 6.41 13.40 1.24
CA ILE A 284 5.53 13.98 2.27
C ILE A 284 6.22 13.76 3.61
N THR A 285 6.63 14.84 4.26
CA THR A 285 7.44 14.80 5.47
C THR A 285 6.56 14.68 6.70
N GLY A 286 6.66 13.58 7.46
CA GLY A 286 5.78 13.31 8.60
C GLY A 286 5.87 14.33 9.73
N SER A 287 7.06 14.90 9.98
CA SER A 287 7.28 15.87 11.06
C SER A 287 6.73 17.28 10.78
N THR A 288 6.44 17.61 9.52
CA THR A 288 6.01 18.97 9.11
C THR A 288 4.73 18.98 8.27
N GLY A 289 4.34 17.84 7.70
CA GLY A 289 3.27 17.74 6.71
C GLY A 289 3.63 18.34 5.33
N HIS A 290 4.87 18.80 5.14
CA HIS A 290 5.27 19.42 3.87
C HIS A 290 5.44 18.39 2.76
N VAL A 291 4.99 18.78 1.56
CA VAL A 291 5.26 18.05 0.32
C VAL A 291 6.44 18.72 -0.39
N SER A 292 7.54 17.99 -0.54
CA SER A 292 8.69 18.39 -1.35
C SER A 292 8.66 17.65 -2.67
N ILE A 293 8.77 18.38 -3.79
CA ILE A 293 8.81 17.84 -5.16
C ILE A 293 10.11 18.31 -5.80
N SER A 294 10.94 17.39 -6.28
CA SER A 294 12.26 17.76 -6.82
C SER A 294 12.19 18.51 -8.16
N ASN A 295 11.24 18.14 -9.03
CA ASN A 295 10.99 18.82 -10.30
C ASN A 295 9.48 18.85 -10.54
N LEU A 296 8.91 20.04 -10.71
CA LEU A 296 7.47 20.23 -10.94
C LEU A 296 7.25 20.95 -12.27
N THR A 297 6.42 20.36 -13.14
CA THR A 297 5.87 21.02 -14.33
C THR A 297 4.35 20.96 -14.25
N VAL A 298 3.69 22.11 -14.35
CA VAL A 298 2.22 22.21 -14.33
C VAL A 298 1.77 22.60 -15.74
N ALA A 299 1.25 21.63 -16.51
CA ALA A 299 0.76 21.90 -17.87
C ALA A 299 -0.56 22.70 -17.89
N GLY A 300 -1.28 22.73 -16.77
CA GLY A 300 -2.52 23.47 -16.60
C GLY A 300 -2.36 24.73 -15.76
N ARG A 301 -3.42 25.11 -15.05
CA ARG A 301 -3.44 26.27 -14.16
C ARG A 301 -2.83 25.92 -12.80
N LEU A 302 -1.95 26.79 -12.30
CA LEU A 302 -1.57 26.83 -10.88
C LEU A 302 -2.44 27.87 -10.16
N THR A 303 -3.11 27.47 -9.09
CA THR A 303 -3.86 28.38 -8.20
C THR A 303 -3.38 28.20 -6.78
N ILE A 304 -2.98 29.30 -6.14
CA ILE A 304 -2.51 29.32 -4.75
C ILE A 304 -3.45 30.23 -3.96
N THR A 305 -4.15 29.66 -2.98
CA THR A 305 -5.11 30.38 -2.12
C THR A 305 -4.53 30.71 -0.73
N GLY A 306 -3.26 30.38 -0.50
CA GLY A 306 -2.54 30.76 0.71
C GLY A 306 -2.23 32.26 0.74
N THR A 307 -1.70 32.73 1.87
CA THR A 307 -1.36 34.14 2.09
C THR A 307 0.02 34.54 1.59
N GLN A 308 0.89 33.57 1.27
CA GLN A 308 2.26 33.82 0.85
C GLN A 308 2.72 32.83 -0.23
N VAL A 309 3.50 33.34 -1.17
CA VAL A 309 4.32 32.55 -2.10
C VAL A 309 5.76 33.03 -1.94
N VAL A 310 6.67 32.10 -1.62
CA VAL A 310 8.12 32.37 -1.55
C VAL A 310 8.79 31.64 -2.70
N VAL A 311 9.50 32.37 -3.56
CA VAL A 311 10.21 31.82 -4.72
C VAL A 311 11.70 32.13 -4.58
N GLU A 312 12.48 31.13 -4.16
CA GLU A 312 13.93 31.24 -4.04
C GLU A 312 14.60 30.72 -5.32
N THR A 313 14.75 31.60 -6.31
CA THR A 313 15.36 31.29 -7.61
C THR A 313 16.40 32.34 -8.01
N GLN A 314 17.38 31.93 -8.82
CA GLN A 314 18.30 32.87 -9.48
C GLN A 314 17.60 33.64 -10.62
N THR A 315 16.57 33.06 -11.23
CA THR A 315 15.84 33.67 -12.34
C THR A 315 14.36 33.33 -12.25
N LEU A 316 13.52 34.36 -12.25
CA LEU A 316 12.07 34.26 -12.41
C LEU A 316 11.74 34.74 -13.83
N SER A 317 11.29 33.82 -14.69
CA SER A 317 10.79 34.14 -16.03
C SER A 317 9.26 34.12 -16.02
N ILE A 318 8.65 35.15 -16.60
CA ILE A 318 7.21 35.28 -16.77
C ILE A 318 6.98 35.64 -18.24
N GLU A 319 6.34 34.75 -18.99
CA GLU A 319 6.05 34.95 -20.43
C GLU A 319 4.68 35.61 -20.67
N ASP A 320 4.00 36.04 -19.61
CA ASP A 320 2.70 36.70 -19.70
C ASP A 320 2.81 38.16 -20.15
N ASN A 321 1.82 38.61 -20.94
CA ASN A 321 1.71 40.01 -21.36
C ASN A 321 1.38 40.95 -20.20
N ILE A 322 0.73 40.44 -19.15
CA ILE A 322 0.23 41.23 -18.03
C ILE A 322 0.53 40.49 -16.72
N ILE A 323 1.15 41.20 -15.78
CA ILE A 323 1.22 40.80 -14.38
C ILE A 323 0.13 41.58 -13.65
N GLU A 324 -0.94 40.89 -13.27
CA GLU A 324 -2.05 41.51 -12.55
C GLU A 324 -1.76 41.54 -11.05
N LEU A 325 -1.72 42.73 -10.48
CA LEU A 325 -1.56 42.97 -9.05
C LEU A 325 -2.91 43.34 -8.43
N ASN A 326 -3.07 43.09 -7.13
CA ASN A 326 -4.25 43.53 -6.38
C ASN A 326 -5.61 43.03 -6.94
N ARG A 327 -5.64 41.80 -7.46
CA ARG A 327 -6.85 41.16 -8.00
C ARG A 327 -7.77 40.69 -6.87
N ASN A 328 -9.09 40.69 -7.13
CA ASN A 328 -10.16 40.23 -6.24
C ASN A 328 -10.43 41.13 -5.00
N ILE A 329 -10.15 42.42 -5.08
CA ILE A 329 -10.64 43.37 -4.08
C ILE A 329 -12.15 43.60 -4.27
N SER A 330 -12.95 43.20 -3.27
CA SER A 330 -14.41 43.18 -3.37
C SER A 330 -15.10 44.47 -2.91
N SER A 331 -14.35 45.46 -2.41
CA SER A 331 -14.89 46.78 -2.06
C SER A 331 -13.81 47.86 -2.10
N ALA A 332 -14.22 49.11 -2.33
CA ALA A 332 -13.31 50.25 -2.33
C ALA A 332 -12.55 50.42 -1.00
N ALA A 333 -13.16 50.04 0.13
CA ALA A 333 -12.52 50.12 1.45
C ALA A 333 -11.39 49.10 1.65
N ALA A 334 -11.31 48.06 0.82
CA ALA A 334 -10.27 47.04 0.86
C ALA A 334 -9.15 47.28 -0.15
N MET A 335 -9.19 48.40 -0.91
CA MET A 335 -8.11 48.74 -1.83
C MET A 335 -6.84 49.07 -1.05
N PRO A 336 -5.70 48.40 -1.33
CA PRO A 336 -4.42 48.74 -0.74
C PRO A 336 -3.94 50.09 -1.29
N SER A 337 -3.31 50.88 -0.43
CA SER A 337 -2.69 52.15 -0.81
C SER A 337 -1.58 51.99 -1.84
N TYR A 338 -0.88 50.85 -1.84
CA TYR A 338 0.28 50.60 -2.68
C TYR A 338 0.22 49.22 -3.33
N SER A 339 0.47 49.15 -4.64
CA SER A 339 0.56 47.90 -5.40
C SER A 339 1.77 47.93 -6.33
N GLY A 340 2.70 46.99 -6.22
CA GLY A 340 3.88 46.98 -7.08
C GLY A 340 5.00 46.08 -6.61
N LEU A 341 6.23 46.54 -6.86
CA LEU A 341 7.46 45.81 -6.62
C LEU A 341 8.20 46.38 -5.40
N LYS A 342 8.69 45.47 -4.55
CA LYS A 342 9.56 45.77 -3.40
C LYS A 342 10.93 45.15 -3.62
N VAL A 343 11.97 45.97 -3.51
CA VAL A 343 13.35 45.52 -3.42
C VAL A 343 13.76 45.60 -1.96
N ARG A 344 13.83 44.43 -1.31
CA ARG A 344 14.35 44.35 0.06
C ARG A 344 15.83 44.68 0.08
N ARG A 345 16.23 45.55 1.02
CA ARG A 345 17.64 45.86 1.31
C ARG A 345 18.00 45.31 2.70
N SER A 346 19.29 45.20 3.01
CA SER A 346 19.82 44.39 4.12
C SER A 346 19.14 44.64 5.47
N ASP A 347 18.81 43.56 6.20
CA ASP A 347 18.32 43.58 7.59
C ASP A 347 19.46 43.70 8.63
N ALA A 348 20.67 44.10 8.21
CA ALA A 348 21.83 44.16 9.10
C ALA A 348 21.60 45.18 10.22
N ALA A 349 21.72 44.73 11.48
CA ALA A 349 21.59 45.56 12.67
C ALA A 349 22.55 46.78 12.58
N GLY A 350 21.98 47.98 12.50
CA GLY A 350 22.69 49.26 12.38
C GLY A 350 22.71 49.90 10.99
N GLY A 351 21.99 49.34 9.99
CA GLY A 351 22.02 49.83 8.60
C GLY A 351 20.95 50.90 8.28
N VAL A 352 21.41 52.01 7.71
CA VAL A 352 20.63 53.13 7.11
C VAL A 352 19.89 52.72 5.81
N ASN A 353 19.61 51.43 5.63
CA ASN A 353 19.23 50.84 4.34
C ASN A 353 17.72 50.59 4.28
N GLU A 354 16.99 51.62 3.88
CA GLU A 354 15.55 51.56 3.59
C GLU A 354 15.25 50.64 2.40
N ASN A 355 14.13 49.93 2.45
CA ASN A 355 13.62 49.15 1.31
C ASN A 355 13.25 50.11 0.17
N LEU A 356 13.41 49.65 -1.07
CA LEU A 356 13.00 50.43 -2.24
C LEU A 356 11.69 49.87 -2.80
N PHE A 357 10.83 50.77 -3.23
CA PHE A 357 9.51 50.44 -3.75
C PHE A 357 9.32 51.12 -5.09
N TRP A 358 8.75 50.39 -6.03
CA TRP A 358 8.19 50.95 -7.26
C TRP A 358 6.75 50.48 -7.36
N VAL A 359 5.83 51.38 -7.01
CA VAL A 359 4.43 51.03 -6.72
C VAL A 359 3.50 52.03 -7.36
N TRP A 360 2.32 51.54 -7.73
CA TRP A 360 1.16 52.38 -7.90
C TRP A 360 0.73 52.88 -6.51
N ASP A 361 0.72 54.19 -6.32
CA ASP A 361 0.36 54.91 -5.10
C ASP A 361 -1.04 55.52 -5.26
N GLU A 362 -2.03 54.88 -4.65
CA GLU A 362 -3.42 55.36 -4.61
C GLU A 362 -3.61 56.60 -3.72
N THR A 363 -2.63 56.94 -2.90
CA THR A 363 -2.70 58.06 -1.95
C THR A 363 -2.16 59.37 -2.52
N PHE A 364 -1.57 59.31 -3.73
CA PHE A 364 -1.05 60.49 -4.41
C PHE A 364 -2.16 61.54 -4.59
N ALA A 365 -2.09 62.60 -3.79
CA ALA A 365 -2.94 63.78 -3.94
C ALA A 365 -2.42 64.61 -5.11
N ASP A 366 -3.31 65.01 -6.02
CA ASP A 366 -2.94 65.83 -7.17
C ASP A 366 -2.32 67.14 -6.70
N ASP A 367 -1.01 67.27 -6.87
CA ASP A 367 -0.24 68.47 -6.54
C ASP A 367 -0.18 69.46 -7.71
N GLY A 368 -0.99 69.23 -8.76
CA GLY A 368 -1.04 70.05 -9.96
C GLY A 368 0.05 69.71 -10.98
N THR A 369 0.88 68.69 -10.74
CA THR A 369 1.88 68.22 -11.71
C THR A 369 1.32 67.22 -12.71
N THR A 370 0.09 66.72 -12.53
CA THR A 370 -0.52 65.75 -13.43
C THR A 370 -1.18 66.43 -14.64
N ARG A 371 -0.87 65.98 -15.86
CA ARG A 371 -1.40 66.57 -17.10
C ARG A 371 -2.80 66.07 -17.49
N TYR A 372 -3.16 64.86 -17.10
CA TYR A 372 -4.39 64.19 -17.51
C TYR A 372 -5.38 63.96 -16.36
N GLY A 373 -5.17 64.65 -15.24
CA GLY A 373 -5.99 64.50 -14.03
C GLY A 373 -5.66 63.23 -13.26
N ASN A 374 -5.85 63.29 -11.94
CA ASN A 374 -5.60 62.17 -11.04
C ASN A 374 -6.58 61.03 -11.33
N ALA A 375 -6.08 59.90 -11.84
CA ALA A 375 -6.84 58.65 -11.96
C ALA A 375 -6.96 57.91 -10.61
N GLY A 376 -6.81 58.61 -9.50
CA GLY A 376 -6.75 58.04 -8.16
C GLY A 376 -5.36 57.54 -7.77
N GLY A 377 -4.28 57.90 -8.47
CA GLY A 377 -2.92 57.52 -8.07
C GLY A 377 -1.83 57.81 -9.11
N ALA A 378 -0.59 57.47 -8.77
CA ALA A 378 0.57 57.58 -9.65
C ALA A 378 1.58 56.44 -9.42
N TRP A 379 2.34 56.08 -10.46
CA TRP A 379 3.52 55.22 -10.27
C TRP A 379 4.63 56.03 -9.59
N THR A 380 4.98 55.61 -8.38
CA THR A 380 5.93 56.35 -7.54
C THR A 380 7.05 55.44 -7.06
N ALA A 381 8.26 56.00 -7.02
CA ALA A 381 9.43 55.34 -6.46
C ALA A 381 9.71 55.89 -5.07
N PHE A 382 9.74 55.01 -4.07
CA PHE A 382 9.93 55.37 -2.67
C PHE A 382 11.07 54.59 -2.01
N ARG A 383 11.54 55.14 -0.89
CA ARG A 383 12.28 54.42 0.14
C ARG A 383 11.57 54.54 1.49
N ASP A 384 11.57 53.45 2.26
CA ASP A 384 10.99 53.39 3.61
C ASP A 384 11.63 52.24 4.42
N GLN A 385 11.77 52.39 5.74
CA GLN A 385 12.36 51.35 6.61
C GLN A 385 11.43 50.15 6.87
N GLY A 386 10.14 50.28 6.62
CA GLY A 386 9.12 49.27 6.88
C GLY A 386 8.29 48.90 5.65
N GLU A 387 6.98 49.12 5.76
CA GLU A 387 5.96 48.83 4.73
C GLU A 387 5.28 50.13 4.26
N ILE A 388 6.09 51.14 3.87
CA ILE A 388 5.63 52.39 3.24
C ILE A 388 4.72 53.23 4.16
N ALA A 389 5.20 53.49 5.38
CA ALA A 389 4.45 54.29 6.38
C ALA A 389 4.80 55.78 6.35
N SER A 390 6.03 56.15 6.00
CA SER A 390 6.47 57.54 5.84
C SER A 390 7.48 57.63 4.68
N PRO A 391 7.03 57.33 3.45
CA PRO A 391 7.93 57.15 2.34
C PRO A 391 8.62 58.46 1.92
N THR A 392 9.89 58.35 1.56
CA THR A 392 10.63 59.44 0.89
C THR A 392 10.78 59.10 -0.58
N LEU A 393 10.63 60.09 -1.47
CA LEU A 393 10.84 59.92 -2.90
C LEU A 393 12.30 59.54 -3.21
N VAL A 394 12.49 58.73 -4.25
CA VAL A 394 13.82 58.39 -4.79
C VAL A 394 13.91 58.63 -6.28
N ASP A 395 15.13 58.92 -6.74
CA ASP A 395 15.40 59.17 -8.15
C ASP A 395 15.35 57.88 -8.99
N ILE A 396 14.83 58.01 -10.22
CA ILE A 396 14.89 56.96 -11.24
C ILE A 396 16.03 57.28 -12.21
N ARG A 397 17.00 56.37 -12.32
CA ARG A 397 18.10 56.48 -13.28
C ARG A 397 17.87 55.54 -14.46
N ALA A 398 17.81 56.10 -15.67
CA ALA A 398 17.70 55.36 -16.91
C ALA A 398 18.53 56.03 -18.02
N ASN A 399 18.88 55.28 -19.07
CA ASN A 399 19.59 55.82 -20.23
C ASN A 399 18.69 56.77 -21.04
N ILE A 400 17.46 56.32 -21.34
CA ILE A 400 16.45 57.09 -22.05
C ILE A 400 15.12 56.92 -21.32
N VAL A 401 14.48 58.04 -20.97
CA VAL A 401 13.12 58.07 -20.45
C VAL A 401 12.26 58.86 -21.44
N HIS A 402 11.21 58.24 -21.96
CA HIS A 402 10.20 58.92 -22.78
C HIS A 402 9.08 59.39 -21.87
N ALA A 403 9.22 60.60 -21.33
CA ALA A 403 8.21 61.24 -20.49
C ALA A 403 8.06 62.72 -20.84
N THR A 404 6.90 63.32 -20.51
CA THR A 404 6.72 64.77 -20.58
C THR A 404 7.26 65.38 -19.29
N SER A 405 8.37 66.11 -19.36
CA SER A 405 8.86 66.91 -18.23
C SER A 405 7.91 68.08 -17.99
N THR A 406 7.45 68.25 -16.75
CA THR A 406 6.56 69.37 -16.34
C THR A 406 7.34 70.56 -15.82
N ALA A 407 8.59 70.36 -15.39
CA ALA A 407 9.51 71.41 -14.94
C ALA A 407 10.97 71.03 -15.22
N ALA A 408 11.79 72.00 -15.61
CA ALA A 408 13.24 71.88 -15.68
C ALA A 408 13.88 72.55 -14.45
N GLN A 409 14.96 71.97 -13.93
CA GLN A 409 15.70 72.54 -12.80
C GLN A 409 16.56 73.75 -13.21
N TYR A 410 16.98 73.81 -14.47
CA TYR A 410 17.77 74.89 -15.06
C TYR A 410 17.03 75.49 -16.27
N ALA A 411 17.44 76.65 -16.78
CA ALA A 411 16.64 77.42 -17.74
C ALA A 411 17.39 77.93 -19.00
N ASP A 412 18.67 77.59 -19.20
CA ASP A 412 19.44 77.95 -20.39
C ASP A 412 19.62 76.79 -21.37
N LEU A 413 19.60 77.14 -22.66
CA LEU A 413 19.98 76.32 -23.80
C LEU A 413 21.47 76.56 -24.07
N ALA A 414 22.28 75.52 -23.91
CA ALA A 414 23.71 75.59 -24.16
C ALA A 414 24.17 74.56 -25.19
N GLU A 415 25.35 74.79 -25.75
CA GLU A 415 26.02 73.87 -26.66
C GLU A 415 27.53 73.87 -26.39
N ARG A 416 28.20 72.75 -26.65
CA ARG A 416 29.64 72.61 -26.47
C ARG A 416 30.41 73.16 -27.68
N TYR A 417 31.39 74.05 -27.43
CA TYR A 417 32.25 74.66 -28.46
C TYR A 417 33.73 74.60 -28.06
N ALA A 418 34.61 74.27 -29.00
CA ALA A 418 36.04 74.14 -28.79
C ALA A 418 36.69 75.48 -28.38
N THR A 419 37.26 75.52 -27.18
CA THR A 419 37.95 76.71 -26.63
C THR A 419 39.46 76.61 -26.79
N ASP A 420 40.12 77.72 -27.12
CA ASP A 420 41.58 77.80 -27.17
C ASP A 420 42.26 78.12 -25.84
N MET A 421 41.47 78.37 -24.80
CA MET A 421 41.97 78.65 -23.46
C MET A 421 41.03 78.15 -22.36
N PRO A 422 41.50 77.98 -21.11
CA PRO A 422 40.64 77.67 -19.98
C PRO A 422 39.59 78.76 -19.75
N LEU A 423 38.34 78.35 -19.59
CA LEU A 423 37.21 79.22 -19.32
C LEU A 423 36.50 78.78 -18.04
N GLU A 424 35.90 79.74 -17.35
CA GLU A 424 35.14 79.51 -16.12
C GLU A 424 33.67 79.86 -16.31
N SER A 425 32.80 79.31 -15.46
CA SER A 425 31.38 79.67 -15.43
C SER A 425 31.19 81.19 -15.35
N GLY A 426 30.32 81.71 -16.22
CA GLY A 426 30.05 83.14 -16.36
C GLY A 426 31.01 83.93 -17.24
N ASP A 427 32.07 83.31 -17.78
CA ASP A 427 32.93 83.96 -18.77
C ASP A 427 32.16 84.25 -20.05
N VAL A 428 32.25 85.50 -20.52
CA VAL A 428 31.76 85.93 -21.84
C VAL A 428 32.74 85.49 -22.92
N VAL A 429 32.22 84.90 -23.98
CA VAL A 429 33.02 84.39 -25.10
C VAL A 429 32.64 85.04 -26.42
N ILE A 430 33.60 85.05 -27.34
CA ILE A 430 33.44 85.49 -28.72
C ILE A 430 33.60 84.30 -29.67
N LEU A 431 33.01 84.39 -30.86
CA LEU A 431 33.34 83.49 -31.95
C LEU A 431 34.69 83.86 -32.58
N GLY A 432 35.52 82.83 -32.83
CA GLY A 432 36.85 82.95 -33.38
C GLY A 432 37.95 82.82 -32.33
N GLY A 433 39.21 82.88 -32.80
CA GLY A 433 40.38 82.52 -32.02
C GLY A 433 41.24 81.52 -32.78
N SER A 434 42.05 80.73 -32.06
CA SER A 434 42.74 79.57 -32.64
C SER A 434 41.87 78.29 -32.65
N LYS A 435 40.69 78.35 -32.02
CA LYS A 435 39.61 77.34 -32.11
C LYS A 435 38.26 78.02 -32.42
N GLU A 436 37.13 77.43 -32.01
CA GLU A 436 35.79 77.95 -32.31
C GLU A 436 35.46 79.20 -31.49
N ILE A 437 35.88 79.22 -30.23
CA ILE A 437 35.63 80.32 -29.30
C ILE A 437 36.90 80.74 -28.53
N SER A 438 36.92 82.00 -28.11
CA SER A 438 37.90 82.57 -27.18
C SER A 438 37.21 83.43 -26.13
N LYS A 439 37.89 83.65 -25.00
CA LYS A 439 37.44 84.61 -23.97
C LYS A 439 37.34 86.01 -24.56
N SER A 440 36.26 86.73 -24.31
CA SER A 440 36.10 88.11 -24.82
C SER A 440 37.13 89.03 -24.16
N THR A 441 37.91 89.79 -24.93
CA THR A 441 38.90 90.75 -24.37
C THR A 441 38.66 92.19 -24.82
N GLN A 442 37.68 92.41 -25.68
CA GLN A 442 37.37 93.71 -26.27
C GLN A 442 36.00 94.18 -25.81
N GLU A 443 35.90 95.45 -25.48
CA GLU A 443 34.64 96.11 -25.17
C GLU A 443 33.77 96.32 -26.42
N LEU A 444 32.46 96.16 -26.26
CA LEU A 444 31.47 96.32 -27.35
C LEU A 444 31.77 95.43 -28.57
N ASP A 445 32.34 94.24 -28.36
CA ASP A 445 32.75 93.33 -29.44
C ASP A 445 31.52 92.78 -30.18
N HIS A 446 31.49 92.98 -31.49
CA HIS A 446 30.43 92.48 -32.38
C HIS A 446 30.45 90.96 -32.56
N ARG A 447 31.52 90.29 -32.13
CA ARG A 447 31.70 88.83 -32.19
C ARG A 447 31.21 88.11 -30.94
N VAL A 448 30.67 88.84 -29.96
CA VAL A 448 30.14 88.25 -28.74
C VAL A 448 29.13 87.15 -29.07
N PHE A 449 29.30 85.99 -28.44
CA PHE A 449 28.61 84.78 -28.85
C PHE A 449 27.71 84.21 -27.76
N GLY A 450 28.23 84.11 -26.55
CA GLY A 450 27.51 83.53 -25.43
C GLY A 450 28.30 83.62 -24.14
N VAL A 451 27.84 82.86 -23.15
CA VAL A 451 28.46 82.81 -21.82
C VAL A 451 28.65 81.36 -21.42
N VAL A 452 29.76 81.04 -20.75
CA VAL A 452 29.99 79.71 -20.20
C VAL A 452 28.94 79.41 -19.11
N SER A 453 28.12 78.39 -19.36
CA SER A 453 27.11 77.88 -18.42
C SER A 453 27.71 76.86 -17.46
N GLU A 454 27.20 76.83 -16.23
CA GLU A 454 27.54 75.79 -15.25
C GLU A 454 26.69 74.52 -15.43
N LYS A 455 25.38 74.69 -15.63
CA LYS A 455 24.38 73.60 -15.63
C LYS A 455 23.21 73.96 -16.55
N PRO A 456 23.32 73.72 -17.87
CA PRO A 456 22.26 74.05 -18.80
C PRO A 456 21.02 73.16 -18.62
N ALA A 457 19.84 73.72 -18.92
CA ALA A 457 18.58 72.97 -18.99
C ALA A 457 18.60 71.94 -20.11
N PHE A 458 19.19 72.35 -21.24
CA PHE A 458 19.35 71.53 -22.41
C PHE A 458 20.73 71.78 -23.01
N LEU A 459 21.54 70.73 -23.05
CA LEU A 459 22.89 70.75 -23.64
C LEU A 459 22.87 70.08 -25.01
N MET A 460 23.12 70.87 -26.05
CA MET A 460 23.35 70.40 -27.41
C MET A 460 24.81 69.96 -27.57
N ASN A 461 25.02 69.00 -28.47
CA ASN A 461 26.34 68.45 -28.78
C ASN A 461 27.13 67.99 -27.53
N LYS A 462 26.44 67.36 -26.56
CA LYS A 462 26.99 67.05 -25.23
C LYS A 462 28.28 66.21 -25.26
N ASP A 463 28.48 65.43 -26.32
CA ASP A 463 29.58 64.48 -26.49
C ASP A 463 30.83 65.12 -27.13
N ALA A 464 30.74 66.39 -27.54
CA ALA A 464 31.89 67.13 -28.06
C ALA A 464 32.83 67.53 -26.91
N GLY A 465 33.88 66.73 -26.68
CA GLY A 465 34.93 67.03 -25.70
C GLY A 465 34.45 67.10 -24.25
N ASN A 466 35.32 67.64 -23.38
CA ASN A 466 35.08 67.87 -21.96
C ASN A 466 35.01 69.38 -21.66
N ASP A 467 34.73 69.75 -20.41
CA ASP A 467 34.59 71.17 -20.02
C ASP A 467 35.86 72.01 -20.26
N ASP A 468 37.06 71.39 -20.24
CA ASP A 468 38.32 72.08 -20.53
C ASP A 468 38.52 72.38 -22.01
N SER A 469 38.09 71.47 -22.89
CA SER A 469 38.30 71.58 -24.33
C SER A 469 37.11 72.19 -25.05
N HIS A 470 35.90 71.93 -24.57
CA HIS A 470 34.62 72.30 -25.18
C HIS A 470 33.59 72.69 -24.10
N PRO A 471 33.76 73.82 -23.40
CA PRO A 471 32.84 74.26 -22.36
C PRO A 471 31.42 74.45 -22.90
N MET A 472 30.45 74.36 -21.99
CA MET A 472 29.03 74.54 -22.30
C MET A 472 28.74 76.04 -22.45
N ILE A 473 28.38 76.51 -23.65
CA ILE A 473 28.10 77.92 -23.89
C ILE A 473 26.60 78.13 -23.96
N ALA A 474 26.05 78.89 -23.01
CA ALA A 474 24.68 79.37 -23.04
C ALA A 474 24.48 80.33 -24.21
N LEU A 475 23.63 79.92 -25.15
CA LEU A 475 23.25 80.71 -26.33
C LEU A 475 21.96 81.49 -26.07
N LYS A 476 21.07 80.93 -25.23
CA LYS A 476 19.79 81.53 -24.91
C LYS A 476 19.26 81.08 -23.55
N GLY A 477 18.60 81.98 -22.83
CA GLY A 477 17.94 81.66 -21.57
C GLY A 477 18.61 82.32 -20.37
N ARG A 478 18.22 81.88 -19.17
CA ARG A 478 18.74 82.46 -17.92
C ARG A 478 20.04 81.77 -17.55
N THR A 479 21.12 82.53 -17.49
CA THR A 479 22.42 82.04 -17.07
C THR A 479 23.14 83.08 -16.23
N ARG A 480 24.15 82.64 -15.49
CA ARG A 480 24.97 83.50 -14.64
C ARG A 480 26.12 84.07 -15.47
N VAL A 481 26.27 85.40 -15.47
CA VAL A 481 27.26 86.12 -16.27
C VAL A 481 28.13 86.97 -15.34
N LYS A 482 29.44 87.00 -15.58
CA LYS A 482 30.35 87.92 -14.87
C LYS A 482 30.10 89.34 -15.37
N VAL A 483 29.47 90.20 -14.55
CA VAL A 483 29.05 91.57 -14.94
C VAL A 483 29.65 92.64 -14.03
N ILE A 484 30.15 93.74 -14.61
CA ILE A 484 30.52 94.99 -13.92
C ILE A 484 29.54 96.12 -14.25
N GLY A 485 29.49 97.13 -13.37
CA GLY A 485 28.58 98.27 -13.51
C GLY A 485 27.22 98.02 -12.85
N ALA A 486 26.60 99.10 -12.36
CA ALA A 486 25.26 99.06 -11.80
C ALA A 486 24.21 99.27 -12.91
N GLY A 487 23.01 98.71 -12.73
CA GLY A 487 21.93 98.80 -13.72
C GLY A 487 20.60 98.34 -13.16
N THR A 488 19.54 98.55 -13.93
CA THR A 488 18.18 98.14 -13.62
C THR A 488 17.77 96.92 -14.45
N ALA A 489 16.76 96.20 -13.97
CA ALA A 489 16.18 95.08 -14.72
C ALA A 489 15.81 95.50 -16.16
N GLY A 490 16.34 94.79 -17.15
CA GLY A 490 16.13 95.09 -18.58
C GLY A 490 17.25 95.85 -19.27
N ASP A 491 18.24 96.37 -18.54
CA ASP A 491 19.42 97.01 -19.13
C ASP A 491 20.26 95.98 -19.90
N ARG A 492 20.84 96.42 -21.03
CA ARG A 492 21.64 95.55 -21.91
C ARG A 492 23.01 95.35 -21.29
N ILE A 493 23.54 94.16 -21.50
CA ILE A 493 24.93 93.86 -21.20
C ILE A 493 25.69 93.61 -22.49
N VAL A 494 26.91 94.13 -22.55
CA VAL A 494 27.87 94.03 -23.66
C VAL A 494 29.20 93.54 -23.10
N SER A 495 30.10 93.03 -23.94
CA SER A 495 31.45 92.69 -23.48
C SER A 495 32.18 93.94 -22.94
N SER A 496 33.01 93.76 -21.92
CA SER A 496 33.83 94.82 -21.32
C SER A 496 35.29 94.75 -21.76
N GLN A 497 36.11 95.69 -21.29
CA GLN A 497 37.57 95.64 -21.43
C GLN A 497 38.22 94.56 -20.54
N ILE A 498 37.51 94.03 -19.55
CA ILE A 498 38.02 92.97 -18.66
C ILE A 498 37.76 91.61 -19.34
N PRO A 499 38.79 90.76 -19.51
CA PRO A 499 38.64 89.46 -20.16
C PRO A 499 37.54 88.60 -19.54
N GLY A 500 36.60 88.14 -20.37
CA GLY A 500 35.49 87.26 -19.97
C GLY A 500 34.37 87.95 -19.18
N VAL A 501 34.39 89.27 -19.07
CA VAL A 501 33.44 90.03 -18.24
C VAL A 501 32.56 90.90 -19.13
N ALA A 502 31.25 90.87 -18.89
CA ALA A 502 30.30 91.81 -19.45
C ALA A 502 30.20 93.08 -18.59
N ARG A 503 29.67 94.16 -19.15
CA ARG A 503 29.26 95.35 -18.40
C ARG A 503 27.86 95.79 -18.77
N VAL A 504 27.20 96.49 -17.86
CA VAL A 504 25.96 97.20 -18.16
C VAL A 504 26.26 98.30 -19.20
N ALA A 505 25.47 98.34 -20.27
CA ALA A 505 25.63 99.24 -21.39
C ALA A 505 24.63 100.39 -21.36
N GLN A 506 25.04 101.54 -21.86
CA GLN A 506 24.16 102.65 -22.19
C GLN A 506 23.40 102.32 -23.49
N LEU A 507 22.18 102.81 -23.62
CA LEU A 507 21.32 102.43 -24.75
C LEU A 507 21.89 102.89 -26.12
N ASN A 508 22.63 104.00 -26.15
CA ASN A 508 23.18 104.59 -27.37
C ASN A 508 24.40 103.84 -27.95
N GLU A 509 25.04 102.98 -27.18
CA GLU A 509 26.16 102.12 -27.62
C GLU A 509 25.72 100.69 -27.94
N CYS A 510 24.46 100.34 -27.62
CA CYS A 510 23.89 99.04 -27.91
C CYS A 510 23.54 98.92 -29.39
N THR A 511 24.04 97.86 -30.01
CA THR A 511 23.70 97.46 -31.38
C THR A 511 23.19 96.02 -31.39
N ALA A 512 22.51 95.62 -32.46
CA ALA A 512 22.10 94.22 -32.63
C ALA A 512 23.28 93.22 -32.67
N PHE A 513 24.52 93.72 -32.76
CA PHE A 513 25.73 92.90 -32.87
C PHE A 513 26.51 92.77 -31.55
N ASN A 514 26.52 93.80 -30.69
CA ASN A 514 27.34 93.79 -29.46
C ASN A 514 26.57 93.47 -28.18
N VAL A 515 25.23 93.40 -28.23
CA VAL A 515 24.40 93.01 -27.08
C VAL A 515 24.44 91.51 -26.89
N LEU A 516 24.93 91.10 -25.71
CA LEU A 516 24.99 89.71 -25.26
C LEU A 516 23.66 89.26 -24.64
N GLY A 517 23.05 90.14 -23.85
CA GLY A 517 21.86 89.82 -23.07
C GLY A 517 21.37 91.01 -22.26
N ARG A 518 20.57 90.73 -21.23
CA ARG A 518 20.01 91.76 -20.34
C ARG A 518 20.02 91.33 -18.88
N LEU A 519 20.08 92.32 -17.98
CA LEU A 519 19.85 92.10 -16.56
C LEU A 519 18.41 91.62 -16.31
N ILE A 520 18.25 90.60 -15.45
CA ILE A 520 16.92 90.10 -15.03
C ILE A 520 16.40 90.88 -13.82
N SER A 521 17.30 91.34 -12.96
CA SER A 521 17.02 92.11 -11.76
C SER A 521 17.98 93.30 -11.65
N ASP A 522 17.64 94.27 -10.80
CA ASP A 522 18.53 95.39 -10.51
C ASP A 522 19.87 94.90 -9.95
N LYS A 523 20.95 95.51 -10.41
CA LYS A 523 22.31 95.32 -9.90
C LYS A 523 22.77 96.63 -9.27
N TYR A 524 22.75 96.70 -7.94
CA TYR A 524 23.00 97.95 -7.20
C TYR A 524 24.48 98.31 -7.08
N ASN A 525 25.37 97.31 -7.06
CA ASN A 525 26.81 97.55 -6.95
C ASN A 525 27.47 97.63 -8.34
N ALA A 526 28.49 98.46 -8.49
CA ALA A 526 29.28 98.57 -9.74
C ALA A 526 30.41 97.52 -9.83
N LEU A 527 30.59 96.67 -8.82
CA LEU A 527 31.67 95.68 -8.74
C LEU A 527 31.41 94.49 -9.67
N LEU A 528 32.47 93.72 -9.94
CA LEU A 528 32.38 92.46 -10.66
C LEU A 528 31.62 91.42 -9.83
N GLU A 529 30.53 90.91 -10.37
CA GLU A 529 29.72 89.88 -9.72
C GLU A 529 29.16 88.91 -10.74
N LEU A 530 28.98 87.65 -10.32
CA LEU A 530 28.28 86.65 -11.11
C LEU A 530 26.77 86.92 -11.02
N THR A 531 26.22 87.62 -12.01
CA THR A 531 24.85 88.13 -12.03
C THR A 531 23.96 87.29 -12.95
N GLU A 532 22.75 86.95 -12.50
CA GLU A 532 21.78 86.25 -13.33
C GLU A 532 21.27 87.19 -14.45
N CYS A 533 21.52 86.79 -15.69
CA CYS A 533 21.15 87.56 -16.88
C CYS A 533 20.38 86.65 -17.84
N VAL A 534 19.59 87.27 -18.71
CA VAL A 534 18.99 86.58 -19.85
C VAL A 534 19.90 86.78 -21.06
N VAL A 535 20.54 85.70 -21.52
CA VAL A 535 21.46 85.70 -22.67
C VAL A 535 20.67 85.39 -23.95
N GLY A 536 21.11 85.95 -25.07
CA GLY A 536 20.46 85.75 -26.38
C GLY A 536 19.19 86.58 -26.59
N VAL A 537 18.94 87.59 -25.74
CA VAL A 537 17.85 88.56 -25.87
C VAL A 537 18.45 89.94 -26.16
N LYS A 538 18.34 90.38 -27.41
CA LYS A 538 18.90 91.64 -27.94
C LYS A 538 17.97 92.81 -27.65
#